data_AF-A0A662XMJ3-F1
#
_entry.id   AF-A0A662XMJ3-F1
#
_cell.length_a   1.000
_cell.length_b   1.000
_cell.length_c   1.000
_cell.angle_alpha   90.00
_cell.angle_beta   90.00
_cell.angle_gamma   90.00
#
_symmetry.space_group_name_H-M   'P 1'
#
loop_
_entity.id
_entity.type
_entity.pdbx_description
1 polymer ?
#
loop_
_entity_poly.entity_id
_entity_poly.type
_entity_poly.pdbx_seq_one_letter_code
_entity_poly.pdbx_strand_id
1 'polypeptide(L)'
;MGKLPDGITCTYNYRILGYVPIDDVVSITNMINEATGAKYSNFTEFCQAGGIEFNATEAGVWNQSIPFWEDPQNATANAARTDKLLSAYANLLTTNTSSQITADVIGHMQSLPTVANLTAANPPCYYNVKECAEATYGCKREHYGQICTMCSAADAGCVKRPSNFTFPTLEAAVVATTTPSPSTSTSPPTSTSPPTSTSATTTTSGASTMTMAVGAAVASIALSFLMG
;
A
#
# COMPACT_ATOMS: atom_id res chain seq x y z
N MET A 1 13.94 -3.65 -23.78
CA MET A 1 14.00 -3.91 -22.32
C MET A 1 15.43 -3.76 -21.86
N GLY A 2 15.70 -3.14 -20.70
CA GLY A 2 17.07 -2.92 -20.20
C GLY A 2 17.46 -1.46 -19.93
N LYS A 3 16.52 -0.50 -20.05
CA LYS A 3 16.74 0.86 -19.56
C LYS A 3 16.21 0.92 -18.12
N LEU A 4 17.08 1.26 -17.16
CA LEU A 4 16.66 1.54 -15.79
C LEU A 4 15.81 2.82 -15.77
N PRO A 5 14.90 2.96 -14.80
CA PRO A 5 14.15 4.19 -14.62
C PRO A 5 15.05 5.42 -14.58
N ASP A 6 14.76 6.41 -15.44
CA ASP A 6 15.55 7.64 -15.53
C ASP A 6 14.92 8.82 -14.77
N GLY A 7 13.77 8.60 -14.11
CA GLY A 7 13.07 9.62 -13.31
C GLY A 7 12.45 10.75 -14.12
N ILE A 8 12.59 10.72 -15.46
CA ILE A 8 12.03 11.70 -16.39
C ILE A 8 10.88 11.07 -17.17
N THR A 9 11.10 9.83 -17.62
CA THR A 9 10.04 8.96 -18.12
C THR A 9 9.49 8.19 -16.92
N CYS A 10 8.17 8.16 -16.73
CA CYS A 10 7.51 7.35 -15.69
C CYS A 10 7.65 5.84 -16.00
N THR A 11 8.87 5.32 -15.94
CA THR A 11 9.22 3.92 -16.12
C THR A 11 9.40 3.29 -14.75
N TYR A 12 8.70 2.19 -14.50
CA TYR A 12 8.86 1.39 -13.30
C TYR A 12 9.54 0.07 -13.66
N ASN A 13 10.34 -0.45 -12.72
CA ASN A 13 10.88 -1.80 -12.78
C ASN A 13 10.59 -2.47 -11.44
N TYR A 14 10.05 -3.68 -11.48
CA TYR A 14 9.88 -4.51 -10.30
C TYR A 14 10.31 -5.94 -10.63
N ARG A 15 10.77 -6.64 -9.59
CA ARG A 15 11.06 -8.06 -9.63
C ARG A 15 10.28 -8.71 -8.50
N ILE A 16 9.47 -9.71 -8.83
CA ILE A 16 8.82 -10.55 -7.83
C ILE A 16 9.86 -11.56 -7.35
N LEU A 17 10.12 -11.56 -6.05
CA LEU A 17 11.11 -12.46 -5.43
C LEU A 17 10.47 -13.80 -5.03
N GLY A 18 9.19 -13.80 -4.71
CA GLY A 18 8.42 -14.98 -4.28
C GLY A 18 7.11 -14.55 -3.62
N TYR A 19 6.46 -15.49 -2.95
CA TYR A 19 5.22 -15.25 -2.21
C TYR A 19 5.10 -16.22 -1.02
N VAL A 20 4.27 -15.88 -0.04
CA VAL A 20 3.90 -16.74 1.09
C VAL A 20 2.38 -16.90 1.09
N PRO A 21 1.83 -18.10 1.27
CA PRO A 21 0.41 -18.27 1.50
C PRO A 21 0.02 -17.60 2.82
N ILE A 22 -1.07 -16.83 2.82
CA ILE A 22 -1.48 -16.10 4.02
C ILE A 22 -1.72 -17.05 5.21
N ASP A 23 -2.22 -18.27 4.96
CA ASP A 23 -2.44 -19.30 5.98
C ASP A 23 -1.15 -19.71 6.72
N ASP A 24 0.00 -19.72 6.03
CA ASP A 24 1.31 -20.00 6.63
C ASP A 24 1.76 -18.85 7.56
N VAL A 25 1.20 -17.65 7.40
CA VAL A 25 1.51 -16.46 8.20
C VAL A 25 0.54 -16.33 9.37
N VAL A 26 -0.77 -16.37 9.10
CA VAL A 26 -1.81 -16.17 10.12
C VAL A 26 -2.04 -17.41 10.98
N SER A 27 -1.58 -18.57 10.53
CA SER A 27 -1.60 -19.84 11.26
C SER A 27 -3.02 -20.35 11.57
N ILE A 28 -4.00 -20.14 10.68
CA ILE A 28 -5.36 -20.71 10.83
C ILE A 28 -5.31 -22.23 11.01
N THR A 29 -4.44 -22.90 10.27
CA THR A 29 -4.25 -24.36 10.35
C THR A 29 -3.66 -24.85 11.67
N ASN A 30 -3.22 -23.94 12.54
CA ASN A 30 -2.79 -24.27 13.90
C ASN A 30 -3.87 -24.02 14.96
N MET A 31 -5.00 -23.39 14.59
CA MET A 31 -6.12 -23.15 15.49
C MET A 31 -6.97 -24.42 15.64
N ILE A 32 -7.54 -24.60 16.83
CA ILE A 32 -8.38 -25.77 17.15
C ILE A 32 -9.84 -25.46 16.82
N ASN A 33 -10.48 -26.39 16.11
CA ASN A 33 -11.91 -26.43 15.90
C ASN A 33 -12.58 -27.00 17.16
N GLU A 34 -13.32 -26.16 17.90
CA GLU A 34 -13.94 -26.56 19.17
C GLU A 34 -15.01 -27.66 19.00
N ALA A 35 -15.62 -27.78 17.81
CA ALA A 35 -16.64 -28.78 17.54
C ALA A 35 -16.05 -30.18 17.31
N THR A 36 -14.84 -30.27 16.75
CA THR A 36 -14.19 -31.55 16.40
C THR A 36 -13.01 -31.89 17.31
N GLY A 37 -12.45 -30.91 18.02
CA GLY A 37 -11.21 -31.02 18.79
C GLY A 37 -9.94 -31.12 17.92
N ALA A 38 -10.07 -31.09 16.59
CA ALA A 38 -8.96 -31.15 15.65
C ALA A 38 -8.52 -29.75 15.21
N LYS A 39 -7.33 -29.63 14.60
CA LYS A 39 -6.91 -28.40 13.94
C LYS A 39 -7.71 -28.18 12.65
N TYR A 40 -7.95 -26.92 12.28
CA TYR A 40 -8.52 -26.62 10.97
C TYR A 40 -7.57 -27.05 9.84
N SER A 41 -8.13 -27.63 8.78
CA SER A 41 -7.36 -28.09 7.62
C SER A 41 -6.98 -26.95 6.69
N ASN A 42 -7.81 -25.90 6.62
CA ASN A 42 -7.63 -24.72 5.78
C ASN A 42 -8.59 -23.59 6.21
N PHE A 43 -8.45 -22.41 5.58
CA PHE A 43 -9.34 -21.26 5.81
C PHE A 43 -10.82 -21.54 5.52
N THR A 44 -11.12 -22.38 4.52
CA THR A 44 -12.52 -22.70 4.17
C THR A 44 -13.22 -23.44 5.30
N GLU A 45 -12.57 -24.42 5.92
CA GLU A 45 -13.10 -25.14 7.09
C GLU A 45 -13.33 -24.19 8.27
N PHE A 46 -12.36 -23.30 8.53
CA PHE A 46 -12.47 -22.28 9.58
C PHE A 46 -13.71 -21.39 9.38
N CYS A 47 -13.93 -20.88 8.16
CA CYS A 47 -15.11 -20.06 7.86
C CYS A 47 -16.42 -20.85 7.94
N GLN A 48 -16.45 -22.10 7.47
CA GLN A 48 -17.64 -22.95 7.54
C GLN A 48 -18.04 -23.29 8.98
N ALA A 49 -17.06 -23.35 9.89
CA ALA A 49 -17.30 -23.48 11.33
C ALA A 49 -17.77 -22.17 12.00
N GLY A 50 -17.97 -21.09 11.24
CA GLY A 50 -18.37 -19.77 11.75
C GLY A 50 -17.21 -18.90 12.23
N GLY A 51 -15.97 -19.29 11.93
CA GLY A 51 -14.78 -18.52 12.26
C GLY A 51 -14.72 -17.17 11.52
N ILE A 52 -14.35 -16.12 12.26
CA ILE A 52 -14.15 -14.77 11.73
C ILE A 52 -12.66 -14.44 11.77
N GLU A 53 -12.03 -14.32 10.59
CA GLU A 53 -10.62 -13.94 10.51
C GLU A 53 -10.43 -12.47 10.86
N PHE A 54 -11.21 -11.59 10.24
CA PHE A 54 -11.18 -10.16 10.49
C PHE A 54 -12.55 -9.54 10.20
N ASN A 55 -13.02 -8.71 11.13
CA ASN A 55 -14.25 -7.96 11.02
C ASN A 55 -14.03 -6.55 11.58
N ALA A 56 -14.30 -5.56 10.73
CA ALA A 56 -14.32 -4.16 11.08
C ALA A 56 -15.47 -3.46 10.34
N THR A 57 -15.92 -2.32 10.86
CA THR A 57 -16.90 -1.46 10.19
C THR A 57 -16.25 -0.67 9.05
N GLU A 58 -17.05 -0.11 8.15
CA GLU A 58 -16.57 0.80 7.09
C GLU A 58 -15.88 2.05 7.66
N ALA A 59 -16.24 2.45 8.88
CA ALA A 59 -15.59 3.53 9.61
C ALA A 59 -14.24 3.12 10.24
N GLY A 60 -13.79 1.87 10.05
CA GLY A 60 -12.53 1.36 10.57
C GLY A 60 -12.56 0.93 12.03
N VAL A 61 -13.75 0.82 12.64
CA VAL A 61 -13.92 0.29 14.01
C VAL A 61 -13.76 -1.22 13.96
N TRP A 62 -12.74 -1.74 14.65
CA TRP A 62 -12.48 -3.17 14.81
C TRP A 62 -13.54 -3.82 15.71
N ASN A 63 -14.09 -4.96 15.29
CA ASN A 63 -15.14 -5.69 16.02
C ASN A 63 -14.62 -7.04 16.53
N GLN A 64 -14.05 -7.84 15.64
CA GLN A 64 -13.59 -9.20 15.95
C GLN A 64 -12.50 -9.61 14.97
N SER A 65 -11.55 -10.41 15.43
CA SER A 65 -10.58 -11.06 14.56
C SER A 65 -9.95 -12.28 15.20
N ILE A 66 -9.19 -13.04 14.42
CA ILE A 66 -8.21 -13.99 14.97
C ILE A 66 -7.08 -13.23 15.70
N PRO A 67 -6.32 -13.90 16.60
CA PRO A 67 -5.23 -13.28 17.35
C PRO A 67 -4.18 -12.58 16.48
N PHE A 68 -3.97 -13.07 15.24
CA PHE A 68 -3.02 -12.44 14.33
C PHE A 68 -3.39 -10.99 14.01
N TRP A 69 -4.69 -10.64 13.90
CA TRP A 69 -5.16 -9.32 13.46
C TRP A 69 -5.64 -8.39 14.59
N GLU A 70 -5.49 -8.78 15.87
CA GLU A 70 -5.88 -7.96 17.03
C GLU A 70 -5.16 -6.60 17.08
N ASP A 71 -5.86 -5.51 17.41
CA ASP A 71 -5.28 -4.15 17.37
C ASP A 71 -4.71 -3.76 15.98
N PRO A 72 -5.55 -3.73 14.93
CA PRO A 72 -5.08 -3.46 13.56
C PRO A 72 -4.51 -2.04 13.37
N GLN A 73 -4.87 -1.10 14.25
CA GLN A 73 -4.36 0.28 14.23
C GLN A 73 -3.10 0.48 15.09
N ASN A 74 -2.64 -0.55 15.81
CA ASN A 74 -1.46 -0.45 16.66
C ASN A 74 -0.18 -0.69 15.84
N ALA A 75 0.70 0.31 15.80
CA ALA A 75 1.95 0.26 15.03
C ALA A 75 2.89 -0.87 15.48
N THR A 76 2.98 -1.14 16.78
CA THR A 76 3.81 -2.22 17.32
C THR A 76 3.26 -3.60 16.93
N ALA A 77 1.94 -3.78 17.00
CA ALA A 77 1.30 -5.02 16.54
C ALA A 77 1.53 -5.23 15.03
N ASN A 78 1.44 -4.16 14.22
CA ASN A 78 1.71 -4.22 12.79
C ASN A 78 3.18 -4.50 12.45
N ALA A 79 4.12 -3.98 13.25
CA ALA A 79 5.53 -4.35 13.14
C ALA A 79 5.73 -5.85 13.40
N ALA A 80 5.14 -6.39 14.47
CA ALA A 80 5.23 -7.82 14.78
C ALA A 80 4.59 -8.71 13.69
N ARG A 81 3.51 -8.27 13.04
CA ARG A 81 2.93 -8.96 11.88
C ARG A 81 3.89 -8.99 10.69
N THR A 82 4.57 -7.88 10.44
CA THR A 82 5.58 -7.80 9.39
C THR A 82 6.73 -8.76 9.68
N ASP A 83 7.20 -8.83 10.92
CA ASP A 83 8.24 -9.78 11.31
C ASP A 83 7.80 -11.24 11.13
N LYS A 84 6.54 -11.57 11.45
CA LYS A 84 5.97 -12.89 11.17
C LYS A 84 5.94 -13.22 9.69
N LEU A 85 5.53 -12.28 8.82
CA LEU A 85 5.55 -12.47 7.36
C LEU A 85 6.96 -12.72 6.85
N LEU A 86 7.93 -11.89 7.27
CA LEU A 86 9.33 -12.03 6.87
C LEU A 86 9.92 -13.37 7.34
N SER A 87 9.60 -13.77 8.57
CA SER A 87 10.03 -15.06 9.13
C SER A 87 9.41 -16.24 8.39
N ALA A 88 8.12 -16.18 8.05
CA ALA A 88 7.44 -17.21 7.29
C ALA A 88 8.09 -17.38 5.90
N TYR A 89 8.39 -16.28 5.20
CA TYR A 89 9.09 -16.35 3.91
C TYR A 89 10.51 -16.91 4.03
N ALA A 90 11.29 -16.45 5.01
CA ALA A 90 12.64 -16.95 5.25
C ALA A 90 12.64 -18.45 5.60
N ASN A 91 11.70 -18.89 6.44
CA ASN A 91 11.52 -20.29 6.80
C ASN A 91 11.13 -21.11 5.58
N LEU A 92 10.16 -20.66 4.79
CA LEU A 92 9.73 -21.33 3.55
C LEU A 92 10.92 -21.58 2.61
N LEU A 93 11.80 -20.60 2.41
CA LEU A 93 12.99 -20.77 1.57
C LEU A 93 14.03 -21.71 2.19
N THR A 94 14.14 -21.71 3.52
CA THR A 94 15.13 -22.52 4.25
C THR A 94 14.71 -23.98 4.34
N THR A 95 13.43 -24.24 4.62
CA THR A 95 12.88 -25.58 4.78
C THR A 95 12.42 -26.19 3.46
N ASN A 96 12.21 -25.37 2.43
CA ASN A 96 11.62 -25.76 1.15
C ASN A 96 10.23 -26.39 1.31
N THR A 97 9.45 -25.90 2.29
CA THR A 97 8.12 -26.41 2.64
C THR A 97 7.09 -25.30 2.79
N SER A 98 5.85 -25.59 2.45
CA SER A 98 4.67 -24.73 2.63
C SER A 98 3.42 -25.61 2.69
N SER A 99 2.33 -25.10 3.29
CA SER A 99 1.02 -25.79 3.24
C SER A 99 0.41 -25.84 1.84
N GLN A 100 0.78 -24.92 0.96
CA GLN A 100 0.09 -24.69 -0.32
C GLN A 100 1.02 -24.57 -1.53
N ILE A 101 2.34 -24.57 -1.33
CA ILE A 101 3.33 -24.38 -2.41
C ILE A 101 4.23 -25.61 -2.49
N THR A 102 4.45 -26.10 -3.72
CA THR A 102 5.34 -27.23 -3.96
C THR A 102 6.81 -26.81 -3.84
N ALA A 103 7.68 -27.74 -3.45
CA ALA A 103 9.12 -27.54 -3.34
C ALA A 103 9.77 -27.03 -4.66
N ASP A 104 9.24 -27.43 -5.81
CA ASP A 104 9.72 -26.98 -7.13
C ASP A 104 9.48 -25.47 -7.32
N VAL A 105 8.27 -24.99 -6.99
CA VAL A 105 7.93 -23.56 -7.07
C VAL A 105 8.74 -22.74 -6.08
N ILE A 106 8.96 -23.25 -4.86
CA ILE A 106 9.81 -22.60 -3.85
C ILE A 106 11.25 -22.48 -4.36
N GLY A 107 11.76 -23.48 -5.08
CA GLY A 107 13.09 -23.48 -5.68
C GLY A 107 13.34 -22.34 -6.69
N HIS A 108 12.29 -21.69 -7.19
CA HIS A 108 12.39 -20.51 -8.07
C HIS A 108 12.32 -19.17 -7.33
N MET A 109 11.99 -19.18 -6.04
CA MET A 109 11.94 -17.97 -5.21
C MET A 109 13.33 -17.52 -4.77
N GLN A 110 13.45 -16.27 -4.36
CA GLN A 110 14.70 -15.64 -3.94
C GLN A 110 14.58 -15.00 -2.57
N SER A 111 15.65 -15.07 -1.79
CA SER A 111 15.76 -14.39 -0.51
C SER A 111 15.54 -12.90 -0.64
N LEU A 112 14.89 -12.30 0.36
CA LEU A 112 14.75 -10.86 0.44
C LEU A 112 16.14 -10.22 0.66
N PRO A 113 16.46 -9.11 -0.02
CA PRO A 113 17.65 -8.32 0.30
C PRO A 113 17.57 -7.79 1.72
N THR A 114 18.69 -7.70 2.44
CA THR A 114 18.68 -7.07 3.77
C THR A 114 18.32 -5.59 3.67
N VAL A 115 17.76 -5.02 4.74
CA VAL A 115 17.49 -3.57 4.83
C VAL A 115 18.77 -2.76 4.57
N ALA A 116 19.93 -3.22 5.06
CA ALA A 116 21.22 -2.57 4.78
C ALA A 116 21.57 -2.58 3.29
N ASN A 117 21.37 -3.71 2.60
CA ASN A 117 21.60 -3.82 1.15
C ASN A 117 20.66 -2.90 0.36
N LEU A 118 19.38 -2.85 0.76
CA LEU A 118 18.41 -1.94 0.15
C LEU A 118 18.82 -0.48 0.36
N THR A 119 19.20 -0.11 1.59
CA THR A 119 19.61 1.26 1.90
C THR A 119 20.87 1.66 1.13
N ALA A 120 21.83 0.75 0.95
CA ALA A 120 23.05 0.99 0.17
C ALA A 120 22.77 1.10 -1.34
N ALA A 121 21.80 0.34 -1.87
CA ALA A 121 21.44 0.37 -3.28
C ALA A 121 20.58 1.59 -3.67
N ASN A 122 19.88 2.19 -2.70
CA ASN A 122 19.03 3.34 -2.94
C ASN A 122 19.78 4.68 -2.78
N PRO A 123 19.47 5.70 -3.61
CA PRO A 123 20.08 7.01 -3.46
C PRO A 123 19.69 7.68 -2.13
N PRO A 124 20.54 8.59 -1.61
CA PRO A 124 20.23 9.39 -0.43
C PRO A 124 18.89 10.12 -0.53
N CYS A 125 18.19 10.26 0.59
CA CYS A 125 16.85 10.82 0.64
C CYS A 125 16.74 12.27 0.15
N TYR A 126 17.79 13.08 0.33
CA TYR A 126 17.81 14.47 -0.13
C TYR A 126 17.74 14.63 -1.66
N TYR A 127 17.95 13.55 -2.44
CA TYR A 127 17.76 13.59 -3.90
C TYR A 127 16.29 13.63 -4.31
N ASN A 128 15.40 13.03 -3.51
CA ASN A 128 14.01 12.77 -3.92
C ASN A 128 12.97 13.42 -3.00
N VAL A 129 13.35 13.81 -1.78
CA VAL A 129 12.46 14.39 -0.77
C VAL A 129 12.98 15.76 -0.36
N LYS A 130 12.21 16.81 -0.62
CA LYS A 130 12.62 18.19 -0.37
C LYS A 130 12.85 18.45 1.11
N GLU A 131 11.96 17.95 1.95
CA GLU A 131 12.03 18.04 3.40
C GLU A 131 13.34 17.43 3.92
N CYS A 132 13.80 16.34 3.31
CA CYS A 132 15.10 15.72 3.63
C CYS A 132 16.31 16.53 3.16
N ALA A 133 16.16 17.29 2.08
CA ALA A 133 17.20 18.19 1.60
C ALA A 133 17.34 19.44 2.49
N GLU A 134 16.28 19.82 3.19
CA GLU A 134 16.21 20.98 4.08
C GLU A 134 16.39 20.61 5.57
N ALA A 135 16.28 19.33 5.92
CA ALA A 135 16.38 18.84 7.29
C ALA A 135 17.76 19.11 7.92
N THR A 136 17.75 19.70 9.12
CA THR A 136 18.95 20.00 9.93
C THR A 136 19.84 18.78 10.17
N TYR A 137 19.23 17.62 10.42
CA TYR A 137 19.92 16.35 10.67
C TYR A 137 19.89 15.40 9.47
N GLY A 138 19.27 15.81 8.36
CA GLY A 138 19.05 14.96 7.19
C GLY A 138 17.95 13.92 7.42
N CYS A 139 17.98 12.90 6.57
CA CYS A 139 17.04 11.78 6.61
C CYS A 139 17.77 10.45 6.50
N LYS A 140 17.08 9.38 6.89
CA LYS A 140 17.51 7.98 6.70
C LYS A 140 16.43 7.18 5.99
N ARG A 141 16.83 6.07 5.36
CA ARG A 141 15.88 5.07 4.84
C ARG A 141 15.63 4.01 5.89
N GLU A 142 14.36 3.69 6.09
CA GLU A 142 13.94 2.72 7.10
C GLU A 142 13.11 1.59 6.50
N HIS A 143 13.21 0.42 7.13
CA HIS A 143 12.46 -0.79 6.82
C HIS A 143 12.64 -1.29 5.37
N TYR A 144 11.93 -2.36 5.01
CA TYR A 144 11.95 -2.90 3.64
C TYR A 144 11.31 -1.96 2.61
N GLY A 145 10.41 -1.07 3.06
CA GLY A 145 9.79 -0.06 2.21
C GLY A 145 10.75 1.06 1.79
N GLN A 146 11.91 1.18 2.43
CA GLN A 146 12.93 2.18 2.10
C GLN A 146 12.41 3.61 2.14
N ILE A 147 11.43 3.87 3.01
CA ILE A 147 10.81 5.18 3.16
C ILE A 147 11.84 6.14 3.78
N CYS A 148 11.88 7.36 3.26
CA CYS A 148 12.74 8.41 3.78
C CYS A 148 12.10 9.05 5.01
N THR A 149 12.72 8.82 6.17
CA THR A 149 12.29 9.37 7.46
C THR A 149 13.24 10.48 7.88
N MET A 150 12.69 11.63 8.29
CA MET A 150 13.46 12.75 8.82
C MET A 150 14.06 12.41 10.18
N CYS A 151 15.34 12.75 10.36
CA CYS A 151 16.02 12.55 11.62
C CYS A 151 15.75 13.70 12.60
N SER A 152 15.45 13.37 13.85
CA SER A 152 15.28 14.34 14.94
C SER A 152 16.62 14.74 15.59
N ALA A 153 17.67 13.95 15.40
CA ALA A 153 19.02 14.19 15.89
C ALA A 153 20.08 13.65 14.90
N ALA A 154 21.35 13.98 15.16
CA ALA A 154 22.46 13.43 14.40
C ALA A 154 22.74 11.98 14.82
N ASP A 155 22.18 11.03 14.07
CA ASP A 155 22.28 9.59 14.35
C ASP A 155 22.86 8.80 13.18
N ALA A 156 23.17 7.53 13.44
CA ALA A 156 23.66 6.60 12.42
C ALA A 156 22.64 6.47 11.26
N GLY A 157 23.14 6.61 10.02
CA GLY A 157 22.33 6.53 8.81
C GLY A 157 21.59 7.82 8.44
N CYS A 158 21.61 8.85 9.29
CA CYS A 158 21.06 10.17 8.97
C CYS A 158 21.99 10.94 8.04
N VAL A 159 21.62 10.99 6.76
CA VAL A 159 22.45 11.62 5.72
C VAL A 159 21.95 13.03 5.45
N LYS A 160 22.79 14.02 5.76
CA LYS A 160 22.57 15.41 5.38
C LYS A 160 22.90 15.62 3.91
N ARG A 161 22.19 16.57 3.32
CA ARG A 161 22.54 17.11 2.02
C ARG A 161 23.94 17.78 2.08
N PRO A 162 24.81 17.57 1.06
CA PRO A 162 26.01 18.38 0.87
C PRO A 162 25.71 19.88 0.68
N SER A 163 26.61 20.77 1.10
CA SER A 163 26.40 22.22 0.99
C SER A 163 26.24 22.73 -0.44
N ASN A 164 26.78 22.00 -1.42
CA ASN A 164 26.73 22.34 -2.85
C ASN A 164 25.52 21.74 -3.59
N PHE A 165 24.64 20.99 -2.92
CA PHE A 165 23.42 20.48 -3.56
C PHE A 165 22.28 21.48 -3.43
N THR A 166 21.54 21.66 -4.52
CA THR A 166 20.28 22.40 -4.56
C THR A 166 19.18 21.45 -4.98
N PHE A 167 18.09 21.40 -4.21
CA PHE A 167 16.95 20.57 -4.59
C PHE A 167 16.31 21.14 -5.85
N PRO A 168 16.06 20.32 -6.89
CA PRO A 168 15.54 20.82 -8.15
C PRO A 168 14.13 21.39 -7.98
N THR A 169 13.85 22.50 -8.65
CA THR A 169 12.47 22.96 -8.84
C THR A 169 11.91 22.23 -10.05
N LEU A 170 10.84 21.45 -9.84
CA LEU A 170 10.18 20.72 -10.92
C LEU A 170 9.11 21.62 -11.57
N GLU A 171 9.02 21.56 -12.89
CA GLU A 171 7.94 22.24 -13.63
C GLU A 171 6.59 21.61 -13.26
N ALA A 172 5.57 22.43 -13.07
CA ALA A 172 4.23 21.91 -12.81
C ALA A 172 3.72 21.14 -14.03
N ALA A 173 3.18 19.94 -13.80
CA ALA A 173 2.51 19.19 -14.87
C ALA A 173 1.29 19.98 -15.34
N VAL A 174 1.28 20.40 -16.60
CA VAL A 174 0.10 21.01 -17.22
C VAL A 174 -0.86 19.91 -17.65
N VAL A 175 -2.09 19.94 -17.14
CA VAL A 175 -3.16 19.11 -17.69
C VAL A 175 -3.42 19.64 -19.10
N ALA A 176 -3.24 18.79 -20.11
CA ALA A 176 -3.64 19.13 -21.47
C ALA A 176 -5.13 19.45 -21.45
N THR A 177 -5.48 20.72 -21.58
CA THR A 177 -6.85 21.15 -21.80
C THR A 177 -7.24 20.64 -23.18
N THR A 178 -7.98 19.54 -23.21
CA THR A 178 -8.66 19.13 -24.43
C THR A 178 -9.63 20.25 -24.81
N THR A 179 -9.30 20.95 -25.88
CA THR A 179 -10.17 21.95 -26.50
C THR A 179 -11.52 21.27 -26.77
N PRO A 180 -12.64 21.75 -26.20
CA PRO A 180 -13.93 21.16 -26.48
C PRO A 180 -14.28 21.40 -27.96
N SER A 181 -14.36 20.31 -28.72
CA SER A 181 -14.91 20.30 -30.07
C SER A 181 -16.40 20.68 -29.97
N PRO A 182 -16.91 21.63 -30.78
CA PRO A 182 -18.24 22.17 -30.59
C PRO A 182 -19.30 21.16 -31.03
N SER A 183 -20.01 20.57 -30.08
CA SER A 183 -21.23 19.79 -30.36
C SER A 183 -22.45 20.64 -29.99
N THR A 184 -23.17 21.04 -31.03
CA THR A 184 -24.40 21.83 -31.06
C THR A 184 -25.62 21.10 -30.47
N SER A 185 -26.39 21.78 -29.60
CA SER A 185 -27.85 21.62 -29.38
C SER A 185 -28.32 22.67 -28.35
N THR A 186 -28.81 23.86 -28.75
CA THR A 186 -30.22 24.27 -29.02
C THR A 186 -31.21 24.16 -27.83
N SER A 187 -31.20 25.19 -26.95
CA SER A 187 -32.33 26.05 -26.46
C SER A 187 -33.56 25.48 -25.67
N PRO A 188 -34.37 26.29 -24.93
CA PRO A 188 -34.16 27.54 -24.13
C PRO A 188 -35.07 27.61 -22.82
N PRO A 189 -35.53 28.77 -22.25
CA PRO A 189 -35.00 29.39 -21.01
C PRO A 189 -36.06 29.76 -19.90
N THR A 190 -35.63 30.04 -18.65
CA THR A 190 -36.29 30.93 -17.64
C THR A 190 -35.43 30.91 -16.36
N SER A 191 -35.14 31.95 -15.57
CA SER A 191 -35.37 33.42 -15.59
C SER A 191 -34.50 34.05 -14.47
N THR A 192 -33.72 35.09 -14.82
CA THR A 192 -33.42 36.39 -14.14
C THR A 192 -33.26 36.41 -12.59
N SER A 193 -32.12 36.80 -11.98
CA SER A 193 -31.52 38.17 -11.94
C SER A 193 -30.09 38.21 -11.29
N PRO A 194 -29.32 39.32 -11.44
CA PRO A 194 -27.84 39.40 -11.36
C PRO A 194 -27.30 40.30 -10.20
N PRO A 195 -26.06 40.85 -10.22
CA PRO A 195 -24.75 40.20 -10.08
C PRO A 195 -23.97 40.72 -8.84
N THR A 196 -23.10 39.90 -8.23
CA THR A 196 -22.00 40.44 -7.42
C THR A 196 -20.70 39.73 -7.76
N SER A 197 -19.86 40.46 -8.49
CA SER A 197 -18.44 40.21 -8.73
C SER A 197 -17.66 40.13 -7.41
N THR A 198 -16.83 39.10 -7.24
CA THR A 198 -15.37 39.22 -7.03
C THR A 198 -14.75 37.81 -6.98
N SER A 199 -13.89 37.53 -7.96
CA SER A 199 -12.78 36.56 -8.00
C SER A 199 -12.82 35.31 -7.10
N ALA A 200 -13.15 34.16 -7.71
CA ALA A 200 -12.79 32.85 -7.16
C ALA A 200 -12.13 32.00 -8.26
N THR A 201 -10.80 32.01 -8.29
CA THR A 201 -10.01 30.88 -8.80
C THR A 201 -8.64 30.98 -8.17
N THR A 202 -8.27 30.03 -7.32
CA THR A 202 -7.09 29.18 -7.55
C THR A 202 -7.16 28.02 -6.55
N THR A 203 -7.64 26.91 -7.09
CA THR A 203 -7.06 25.56 -7.00
C THR A 203 -6.20 25.27 -5.77
N THR A 204 -6.77 24.44 -4.90
CA THR A 204 -6.09 23.59 -3.92
C THR A 204 -4.92 22.84 -4.58
N SER A 205 -3.69 23.23 -4.22
CA SER A 205 -2.50 22.41 -4.44
C SER A 205 -2.57 21.20 -3.51
N GLY A 206 -2.41 20.00 -4.06
CA GLY A 206 -2.44 18.73 -3.34
C GLY A 206 -1.35 18.64 -2.28
N ALA A 207 -1.71 19.00 -1.05
CA ALA A 207 -1.33 18.18 0.09
C ALA A 207 -2.19 16.92 0.00
N SER A 208 -1.56 15.74 -0.07
CA SER A 208 -2.25 14.47 0.00
C SER A 208 -2.88 14.31 1.39
N THR A 209 -4.08 14.84 1.59
CA THR A 209 -5.00 14.28 2.58
C THR A 209 -5.40 12.91 2.07
N MET A 210 -4.93 11.85 2.74
CA MET A 210 -5.48 10.50 2.54
C MET A 210 -6.93 10.50 3.04
N THR A 211 -7.87 10.82 2.16
CA THR A 211 -9.28 10.43 2.32
C THR A 211 -9.46 9.11 1.58
N MET A 212 -9.60 8.01 2.32
CA MET A 212 -10.00 6.73 1.76
C MET A 212 -11.44 6.84 1.26
N ALA A 213 -11.62 6.98 -0.05
CA ALA A 213 -12.92 6.85 -0.70
C ALA A 213 -13.10 5.39 -1.12
N VAL A 214 -13.97 4.66 -0.41
CA VAL A 214 -14.44 3.33 -0.81
C VAL A 214 -15.43 3.54 -1.96
N GLY A 215 -14.99 3.30 -3.19
CA GLY A 215 -15.85 3.26 -4.36
C GLY A 215 -16.62 1.93 -4.41
N ALA A 216 -17.92 2.01 -4.18
CA ALA A 216 -18.86 0.89 -4.30
C ALA A 216 -18.89 0.34 -5.74
N ALA A 217 -18.64 -0.95 -5.91
CA ALA A 217 -19.00 -1.68 -7.12
C ALA A 217 -20.39 -2.29 -6.92
N VAL A 218 -21.37 -1.70 -7.59
CA VAL A 218 -22.74 -2.22 -7.69
C VAL A 218 -22.72 -3.44 -8.61
N ALA A 219 -22.96 -4.63 -8.06
CA ALA A 219 -23.33 -5.80 -8.86
C ALA A 219 -24.83 -6.04 -8.66
N SER A 220 -25.59 -5.70 -9.70
CA SER A 220 -27.04 -5.82 -9.75
C SER A 220 -27.49 -7.27 -9.58
N ILE A 221 -28.39 -7.49 -8.62
CA ILE A 221 -29.16 -8.73 -8.49
C ILE A 221 -30.23 -8.71 -9.59
N ALA A 222 -30.16 -9.68 -10.51
CA ALA A 222 -31.29 -10.05 -11.36
C ALA A 222 -31.77 -11.44 -10.92
N LEU A 223 -32.59 -11.48 -9.87
CA LEU A 223 -33.45 -12.61 -9.55
C LEU A 223 -34.75 -12.41 -10.34
N SER A 224 -34.92 -13.13 -11.45
CA SER A 224 -36.24 -13.27 -12.08
C SER A 224 -36.88 -14.56 -11.55
N PHE A 225 -37.68 -14.41 -10.50
CA PHE A 225 -38.79 -15.31 -10.21
C PHE A 225 -40.07 -14.65 -10.73
N LEU A 226 -40.67 -15.23 -11.76
CA LEU A 226 -42.10 -15.19 -12.05
C LEU A 226 -42.52 -16.67 -12.02
N MET A 227 -43.04 -17.14 -10.88
CA MET A 227 -44.48 -17.35 -10.66
C MET A 227 -45.14 -18.20 -11.75
N GLY A 228 -45.45 -19.45 -11.40
CA GLY A 228 -46.17 -20.41 -12.22
C GLY A 228 -45.74 -21.83 -11.90
#